data_AF-A0A2X0KFH1-F1
#
_entry.id   AF-A0A2X0KFH1-F1
#
_cell.length_a   1.000
_cell.length_b   1.000
_cell.length_c   1.000
_cell.angle_alpha   90.00
_cell.angle_beta   90.00
_cell.angle_gamma   90.00
#
_symmetry.space_group_name_H-M   'P 1'
#
loop_
_entity.id
_entity.type
_entity.pdbx_description
1 polymer ?
#
loop_
_entity_poly.entity_id
_entity_poly.type
_entity_poly.pdbx_seq_one_letter_code
_entity_poly.pdbx_strand_id
1 'polypeptide(L)'
;MSSNWRTGFTRWIEQQARDNGVTDHDIPEALLWCWSTAARTTGLDPDDIAEIAHATRAAESDVVAACERDNSQWEADQTRFEQPDLVALDAHLDAVAGDRWPST
;
A
#
# COMPACT_ATOMS: atom_id res chain seq x y z
N MET A 1 -6.79 10.30 -15.11
CA MET A 1 -5.81 9.20 -15.06
C MET A 1 -6.14 8.41 -13.83
N SER A 2 -6.72 7.21 -13.96
CA SER A 2 -7.20 6.45 -12.81
C SER A 2 -6.02 5.84 -12.05
N SER A 3 -5.92 6.23 -10.78
CA SER A 3 -4.82 6.00 -9.84
C SER A 3 -4.64 4.51 -9.50
N ASN A 4 -3.71 3.83 -10.17
CA ASN A 4 -3.40 2.41 -9.92
C ASN A 4 -2.53 2.17 -8.66
N TRP A 5 -2.31 3.19 -7.82
CA TRP A 5 -1.35 3.13 -6.71
C TRP A 5 -1.95 2.69 -5.37
N ARG A 6 -3.28 2.55 -5.27
CA ARG A 6 -3.95 2.21 -4.01
C ARG A 6 -3.47 0.88 -3.42
N THR A 7 -2.98 0.92 -2.18
CA THR A 7 -2.72 -0.25 -1.33
C THR A 7 -4.01 -0.79 -0.71
N GLY A 8 -3.99 -1.99 -0.11
CA GLY A 8 -5.13 -2.49 0.65
C GLY A 8 -5.49 -1.55 1.82
N PHE A 9 -4.48 -0.96 2.47
CA PHE A 9 -4.68 0.02 3.53
C PHE A 9 -5.40 1.29 3.04
N THR A 10 -4.98 1.91 1.93
CA THR A 10 -5.69 3.09 1.40
C THR A 10 -7.13 2.79 0.97
N ARG A 11 -7.38 1.60 0.41
CA ARG A 11 -8.76 1.16 0.11
C ARG A 11 -9.60 0.99 1.37
N TRP A 12 -8.99 0.48 2.45
CA TRP A 12 -9.67 0.39 3.74
C TRP A 12 -10.02 1.77 4.29
N ILE A 13 -9.11 2.75 4.24
CA ILE A 13 -9.39 4.14 4.67
C ILE A 13 -10.59 4.72 3.92
N GLU A 14 -10.59 4.62 2.58
CA GLU A 14 -11.68 5.12 1.73
C GLU A 14 -13.01 4.42 2.05
N GLN A 15 -12.98 3.10 2.20
CA GLN A 15 -14.17 2.31 2.53
C GLN A 15 -14.72 2.65 3.92
N GLN A 16 -13.84 2.78 4.91
CA GLN A 16 -14.20 3.09 6.29
C GLN A 16 -14.82 4.50 6.39
N ALA A 17 -14.23 5.48 5.70
CA ALA A 17 -14.79 6.82 5.60
C ALA A 17 -16.21 6.78 5.01
N ARG A 18 -16.39 6.08 3.88
CA ARG A 18 -17.69 5.92 3.22
C ARG A 18 -18.73 5.27 4.13
N ASP A 19 -18.37 4.18 4.81
CA ASP A 19 -19.26 3.43 5.70
C ASP A 19 -19.70 4.26 6.92
N ASN A 20 -18.86 5.20 7.36
CA ASN A 20 -19.15 6.14 8.44
C ASN A 20 -19.78 7.47 7.98
N GLY A 21 -20.20 7.54 6.71
CA GLY A 21 -20.88 8.71 6.14
C GLY A 21 -19.99 9.93 5.96
N VAL A 22 -18.67 9.74 5.88
CA VAL A 22 -17.70 10.74 5.42
C VAL A 22 -17.65 10.68 3.90
N THR A 23 -17.72 11.82 3.23
CA THR A 23 -17.74 11.87 1.77
C THR A 23 -16.32 11.78 1.20
N ASP A 24 -16.14 11.07 0.08
CA ASP A 24 -14.83 10.83 -0.58
C ASP A 24 -14.02 12.12 -0.91
N HIS A 25 -14.59 13.32 -0.78
CA HIS A 25 -13.88 14.60 -0.92
C HIS A 25 -13.16 15.08 0.36
N ASP A 26 -13.36 14.40 1.49
CA ASP A 26 -12.85 14.86 2.79
C ASP A 26 -11.41 14.39 3.08
N ILE A 27 -10.90 13.39 2.34
CA ILE A 27 -9.52 12.90 2.49
C ILE A 27 -8.70 13.21 1.22
N PRO A 28 -7.83 14.22 1.26
CA PRO A 28 -6.91 14.54 0.16
C PRO A 28 -6.08 13.35 -0.31
N GLU A 29 -5.95 13.16 -1.63
CA GLU A 29 -5.15 12.07 -2.21
C GLU A 29 -3.69 12.10 -1.73
N ALA A 30 -3.14 13.29 -1.50
CA ALA A 30 -1.78 13.46 -0.98
C ALA A 30 -1.63 12.87 0.44
N LEU A 31 -2.65 12.99 1.30
CA LEU A 31 -2.61 12.40 2.65
C LEU A 31 -2.68 10.88 2.59
N LEU A 32 -3.56 10.33 1.74
CA LEU A 32 -3.58 8.87 1.50
C LEU A 32 -2.20 8.37 1.08
N TRP A 33 -1.48 9.13 0.26
CA TRP A 33 -0.15 8.75 -0.23
C TRP A 33 0.89 8.79 0.90
N CYS A 34 0.89 9.86 1.70
CA CYS A 34 1.75 9.98 2.88
C CYS A 34 1.54 8.82 3.86
N TRP A 35 0.29 8.59 4.30
CA TRP A 35 -0.01 7.52 5.25
C TRP A 35 0.32 6.13 4.70
N SER A 36 0.03 5.88 3.42
CA SER A 36 0.38 4.60 2.81
C SER A 36 1.89 4.38 2.72
N THR A 37 2.67 5.44 2.54
CA THR A 37 4.12 5.36 2.48
C THR A 37 4.69 5.15 3.88
N ALA A 38 4.23 5.91 4.87
CA ALA A 38 4.60 5.75 6.27
C ALA A 38 4.29 4.33 6.77
N ALA A 39 3.07 3.84 6.56
CA ALA A 39 2.64 2.48 6.92
C ALA A 39 3.57 1.37 6.40
N ARG A 40 4.11 1.54 5.18
CA ARG A 40 4.99 0.56 4.51
C ARG A 40 6.47 0.67 4.90
N THR A 41 6.91 1.83 5.37
CA THR A 41 8.35 2.13 5.50
C THR A 41 8.79 2.33 6.93
N THR A 42 8.14 3.26 7.65
CA THR A 42 8.50 3.63 9.02
C THR A 42 7.51 3.10 10.06
N GLY A 43 6.35 2.63 9.62
CA GLY A 43 5.17 2.50 10.46
C GLY A 43 4.45 3.85 10.63
N LEU A 44 3.19 3.79 11.05
CA LEU A 44 2.40 4.97 11.40
C LEU A 44 2.77 5.41 12.82
N ASP A 45 3.01 6.71 13.01
CA ASP A 45 3.15 7.26 14.34
C ASP A 45 1.77 7.49 15.00
N PRO A 46 1.72 7.79 16.31
CA PRO A 46 0.45 8.03 17.00
C PRO A 46 -0.38 9.20 16.43
N ASP A 47 0.28 10.22 15.87
CA ASP A 47 -0.41 11.38 15.30
C ASP A 47 -1.06 11.00 13.97
N ASP A 48 -0.36 10.22 13.12
CA ASP A 48 -0.93 9.63 11.91
C ASP A 48 -2.15 8.77 12.22
N ILE A 49 -2.04 7.90 13.24
CA ILE A 49 -3.14 7.01 13.65
C ILE A 49 -4.36 7.82 14.09
N ALA A 50 -4.14 8.85 14.92
CA ALA A 50 -5.20 9.73 15.39
C ALA A 50 -5.84 10.53 14.23
N GLU A 51 -5.03 11.03 13.29
CA GLU A 51 -5.51 11.79 12.13
C GLU A 51 -6.37 10.91 11.19
N ILE A 52 -5.92 9.68 10.92
CA ILE A 52 -6.68 8.71 10.12
C ILE A 52 -7.98 8.32 10.82
N ALA A 53 -7.92 8.03 12.12
CA ALA A 53 -9.09 7.68 12.92
C ALA A 53 -10.12 8.81 12.91
N HIS A 54 -9.66 10.06 13.06
CA HIS A 54 -10.52 11.24 12.95
C HIS A 54 -11.12 11.39 11.55
N ALA A 55 -10.30 11.28 10.50
CA ALA A 55 -10.73 11.43 9.11
C ALA A 55 -11.76 10.36 8.68
N THR A 56 -11.63 9.14 9.22
CA THR A 56 -12.52 8.02 8.89
C THR A 56 -13.64 7.80 9.90
N ARG A 57 -13.63 8.52 11.03
CA ARG A 57 -14.47 8.27 12.22
C ARG A 57 -14.37 6.82 12.75
N ALA A 58 -13.22 6.18 12.56
CA ALA A 58 -12.93 4.86 13.08
C ALA A 58 -12.31 4.95 14.48
N ALA A 59 -12.21 3.81 15.18
CA ALA A 59 -11.34 3.74 16.35
C ALA A 59 -9.87 3.66 15.88
N GLU A 60 -8.95 4.24 16.65
CA GLU A 60 -7.50 4.13 16.40
C GLU A 60 -7.05 2.65 16.31
N SER A 61 -7.65 1.77 17.11
CA SER A 61 -7.40 0.33 17.05
C SER A 61 -7.74 -0.30 15.71
N ASP A 62 -8.78 0.20 15.03
CA ASP A 62 -9.17 -0.31 13.72
C ASP A 62 -8.16 0.12 12.64
N VAL A 63 -7.62 1.34 12.77
CA VAL A 63 -6.55 1.85 11.89
C VAL A 63 -5.31 0.98 12.02
N VAL A 64 -4.87 0.71 13.26
CA VAL A 64 -3.71 -0.16 13.53
C VAL A 64 -3.94 -1.56 12.96
N ALA A 65 -5.10 -2.17 13.25
CA ALA A 65 -5.43 -3.51 12.76
C ALA A 65 -5.51 -3.60 11.23
N ALA A 66 -5.98 -2.54 10.55
CA ALA A 66 -6.01 -2.49 9.10
C ALA A 66 -4.60 -2.34 8.50
N CYS A 67 -3.75 -1.51 9.10
CA CYS A 67 -2.36 -1.32 8.70
C CYS A 67 -1.56 -2.62 8.85
N GLU A 68 -1.66 -3.30 10.00
CA GLU A 68 -1.00 -4.58 10.24
C GLU A 68 -1.43 -5.65 9.24
N ARG A 69 -2.74 -5.71 8.93
CA ARG A 69 -3.28 -6.66 7.94
C ARG A 69 -2.72 -6.41 6.53
N ASP A 70 -2.65 -5.16 6.07
CA ASP A 70 -2.06 -4.84 4.76
C ASP A 70 -0.58 -5.21 4.73
N ASN A 71 0.16 -4.89 5.79
CA ASN A 71 1.59 -5.18 5.89
C ASN A 71 1.85 -6.69 5.91
N SER A 72 1.09 -7.48 6.66
CA SER A 72 1.20 -8.94 6.64
C SER A 72 0.88 -9.53 5.26
N GLN A 73 -0.13 -9.00 4.56
CA GLN A 73 -0.44 -9.43 3.20
C GLN A 73 0.71 -9.09 2.24
N TRP A 74 1.23 -7.87 2.34
CA TRP A 74 2.33 -7.44 1.50
C TRP A 74 3.61 -8.25 1.74
N GLU A 75 3.95 -8.55 3.00
CA GLU A 75 5.09 -9.41 3.35
C GLU A 75 4.92 -10.83 2.79
N ALA A 76 3.71 -11.39 2.84
CA ALA A 76 3.41 -12.68 2.24
C ALA A 76 3.57 -12.64 0.70
N ASP A 77 3.13 -11.55 0.06
CA ASP A 77 3.30 -11.35 -1.39
C ASP A 77 4.79 -11.21 -1.75
N GLN A 78 5.57 -10.43 -0.99
CA GLN A 78 7.03 -10.32 -1.20
C GLN A 78 7.73 -11.67 -1.07
N THR A 79 7.41 -12.43 -0.02
CA THR A 79 7.97 -13.77 0.20
C THR A 79 7.70 -14.71 -0.97
N ARG A 80 6.53 -14.57 -1.62
CA ARG A 80 6.21 -15.33 -2.83
C ARG A 80 7.09 -14.93 -4.01
N PHE A 81 7.35 -13.64 -4.21
CA PHE A 81 8.20 -13.18 -5.31
C PHE A 81 9.69 -13.49 -5.09
N GLU A 82 10.12 -13.62 -3.84
CA GLU A 82 11.48 -14.03 -3.47
C GLU A 82 11.74 -15.55 -3.60
N GLN A 83 10.76 -16.33 -4.10
CA GLN A 83 10.95 -17.76 -4.30
C GLN A 83 12.03 -18.03 -5.37
N PRO A 84 12.93 -19.02 -5.15
CA PRO A 84 14.10 -19.23 -6.01
C PRO A 84 13.77 -19.49 -7.49
N ASP A 85 12.60 -20.05 -7.78
CA ASP A 85 12.12 -20.32 -9.14
C ASP A 85 11.71 -19.05 -9.88
N LEU A 86 11.03 -18.12 -9.20
CA LEU A 86 10.68 -16.81 -9.76
C LEU A 86 11.90 -15.90 -9.87
N VAL A 87 12.83 -15.94 -8.90
CA VAL A 87 14.11 -15.23 -9.00
C VAL A 87 14.94 -15.76 -10.19
N ALA A 88 14.97 -17.07 -10.42
CA ALA A 88 15.64 -17.65 -11.57
C ALA A 88 14.97 -17.28 -12.91
N LEU A 89 13.64 -17.19 -12.93
CA LEU A 89 12.90 -16.75 -14.10
C LEU A 89 13.15 -15.27 -14.41
N ASP A 90 13.16 -14.40 -13.39
CA ASP A 90 13.45 -12.98 -13.53
C ASP A 90 14.87 -12.75 -14.08
N ALA A 91 15.87 -13.42 -13.49
CA ALA A 91 17.24 -13.39 -13.99
C ALA A 91 17.37 -13.90 -15.44
N HIS A 92 16.58 -14.90 -15.82
CA HIS A 92 16.54 -15.39 -17.20
C HIS A 92 15.91 -14.37 -18.15
N LEU A 93 14.82 -13.71 -17.74
CA LEU A 93 14.16 -12.67 -18.53
C LEU A 93 15.06 -11.44 -18.72
N ASP A 94 15.79 -11.02 -17.68
CA ASP A 94 16.78 -9.95 -17.75
C ASP A 94 17.92 -10.27 -18.73
N ALA A 95 18.43 -11.51 -18.70
CA ALA A 95 19.46 -11.95 -19.64
C ALA A 95 18.96 -11.91 -21.10
N VAL A 96 17.74 -12.39 -21.35
CA VAL A 96 17.13 -12.37 -22.70
C VAL A 96 16.82 -10.95 -23.17
N ALA A 97 16.43 -10.04 -22.27
CA ALA A 97 16.19 -8.64 -22.59
C ALA A 97 17.50 -7.88 -22.90
N GLY A 98 18.56 -8.15 -22.13
CA GLY A 98 19.90 -7.58 -22.34
C GLY A 98 20.53 -8.00 -23.67
N ASP A 99 20.32 -9.24 -24.10
CA ASP A 99 20.83 -9.76 -25.38
C ASP A 99 20.07 -9.25 -26.62
N ARG A 100 18.91 -8.60 -26.44
CA ARG A 100 18.02 -8.19 -27.54
C ARG A 100 18.00 -6.69 -27.84
N TRP A 101 18.75 -5.85 -27.12
CA TRP A 101 18.86 -4.43 -27.46
C TRP A 101 20.01 -4.21 -28.46
N PRO A 102 19.75 -3.88 -29.74
CA PRO A 102 20.81 -3.36 -30.59
C PRO A 102 21.18 -1.99 -30.04
N SER A 103 22.41 -1.88 -29.52
CA SER A 103 23.03 -0.60 -29.21
C SER A 103 22.99 0.28 -30.46
N THR A 104 22.16 1.31 -30.47
CA THR A 104 22.24 2.44 -31.41
C THR A 104 22.72 3.66 -30.66
#